data_AF-A0A7C6YN59-F1
#
_entry.id   AF-A0A7C6YN59-F1
#
_cell.length_a   1.000
_cell.length_b   1.000
_cell.length_c   1.000
_cell.angle_alpha   90.00
_cell.angle_beta   90.00
_cell.angle_gamma   90.00
#
_symmetry.space_group_name_H-M   'P 1'
#
loop_
_entity.id
_entity.type
_entity.pdbx_description
1 polymer ?
#
loop_
_entity_poly.entity_id
_entity_poly.type
_entity_poly.pdbx_seq_one_letter_code
_entity_poly.pdbx_strand_id
1 'polypeptide(L)'
;MNSRFRQLVPFRGAWAALACVWLLLIGGGAFDGRAAPRSGVVPTRAPQIRACDAQRDTPALRRLEAIRGTLPEKYRRRHNFAWAVAKIDGLEKVEYFAHSGVDRAKDLRGCTNATVRASISMRVKPERGRFEVLCVNRVDEIEGPGCFPRLSDTEYKIMEDMAARLPDSSVSGRVRIYTDLYPCASCRHVMGQFLTIYTNVQMQVLYRDPKRK
;
A
#
# COMPACT_ATOMS: atom_id res chain seq x y z
N MET A 1 35.50 47.22 -70.27
CA MET A 1 35.25 45.76 -70.37
C MET A 1 35.83 45.08 -69.15
N ASN A 2 34.99 44.32 -68.41
CA ASN A 2 35.24 43.27 -67.40
C ASN A 2 36.48 43.31 -66.48
N SER A 3 36.48 42.85 -65.22
CA SER A 3 35.52 42.57 -64.14
C SER A 3 36.36 42.07 -62.95
N ARG A 4 35.90 42.31 -61.71
CA ARG A 4 36.25 41.60 -60.44
C ARG A 4 37.68 41.86 -59.91
N PHE A 5 37.96 42.05 -58.61
CA PHE A 5 37.57 41.24 -57.45
C PHE A 5 37.72 42.04 -56.13
N ARG A 6 36.73 41.86 -55.24
CA ARG A 6 36.68 41.83 -53.75
C ARG A 6 37.76 42.58 -52.94
N GLN A 7 37.38 43.63 -52.19
CA GLN A 7 36.85 43.65 -50.80
C GLN A 7 37.92 43.62 -49.69
N LEU A 8 38.15 44.83 -49.14
CA LEU A 8 38.69 45.16 -47.82
C LEU A 8 37.64 44.92 -46.73
N VAL A 9 38.01 44.44 -45.53
CA VAL A 9 37.93 45.19 -44.24
C VAL A 9 38.72 44.42 -43.14
N PRO A 10 39.48 45.10 -42.26
CA PRO A 10 39.92 44.58 -40.96
C PRO A 10 39.01 45.11 -39.83
N PHE A 11 38.84 44.42 -38.70
CA PHE A 11 38.49 45.11 -37.43
C PHE A 11 38.77 44.25 -36.18
N ARG A 12 39.44 44.88 -35.21
CA ARG A 12 39.71 44.39 -33.85
C ARG A 12 38.46 44.58 -32.99
N GLY A 13 38.22 43.66 -32.06
CA GLY A 13 37.23 43.83 -30.99
C GLY A 13 37.47 42.85 -29.84
N ALA A 14 38.01 43.36 -28.73
CA ALA A 14 38.06 42.67 -27.45
C ALA A 14 36.67 42.72 -26.79
N TRP A 15 36.21 41.59 -26.25
CA TRP A 15 35.06 41.54 -25.35
C TRP A 15 35.34 40.61 -24.18
N ALA A 16 35.01 41.13 -23.00
CA ALA A 16 35.25 40.59 -21.68
C ALA A 16 34.55 39.25 -21.43
N ALA A 17 35.23 38.36 -20.69
CA ALA A 17 34.65 37.13 -20.17
C ALA A 17 33.66 37.47 -19.04
N LEU A 18 32.37 37.28 -19.30
CA LEU A 18 31.31 37.26 -18.30
C LEU A 18 31.08 35.81 -17.85
N ALA A 19 31.31 35.57 -16.56
CA ALA A 19 31.00 34.32 -15.88
C ALA A 19 29.48 34.12 -15.84
N CYS A 20 28.99 33.02 -16.41
CA CYS A 20 27.66 32.49 -16.15
C CYS A 20 27.81 31.08 -15.57
N VAL A 21 27.89 31.03 -14.24
CA VAL A 21 27.71 29.81 -13.46
C VAL A 21 26.25 29.39 -13.65
N TRP A 22 26.02 28.35 -14.43
CA TRP A 22 24.73 27.66 -14.45
C TRP A 22 24.60 26.85 -13.17
N LEU A 23 23.93 27.43 -12.16
CA LEU A 23 23.39 26.66 -11.03
C LEU A 23 22.28 25.74 -11.57
N LEU A 24 22.63 24.47 -11.75
CA LEU A 24 21.65 23.38 -11.83
C LEU A 24 20.95 23.28 -10.47
N LEU A 25 19.80 23.93 -10.33
CA LEU A 25 18.81 23.61 -9.31
C LEU A 25 18.21 22.24 -9.65
N ILE A 26 18.93 21.18 -9.27
CA ILE A 26 18.31 19.89 -9.04
C ILE A 26 17.44 20.10 -7.81
N GLY A 27 16.15 20.42 -8.05
CA GLY A 27 15.11 20.36 -7.04
C GLY A 27 15.01 18.91 -6.58
N GLY A 28 15.85 18.54 -5.61
CA GLY A 28 15.67 17.37 -4.80
C GLY A 28 14.33 17.55 -4.09
N GLY A 29 13.29 16.93 -4.62
CA GLY A 29 12.08 16.64 -3.87
C GLY A 29 12.49 15.77 -2.69
N ALA A 30 12.85 16.41 -1.59
CA ALA A 30 12.93 15.77 -0.31
C ALA A 30 11.52 15.25 -0.03
N PHE A 31 11.32 13.94 -0.21
CA PHE A 31 10.24 13.24 0.46
C PHE A 31 10.47 13.47 1.94
N ASP A 32 9.81 14.51 2.47
CA ASP A 32 9.87 14.89 3.86
C ASP A 32 9.39 13.66 4.63
N GLY A 33 10.33 12.98 5.31
CA GLY A 33 10.10 11.76 6.08
C GLY A 33 9.27 11.99 7.34
N ARG A 34 8.34 12.97 7.31
CA ARG A 34 7.35 13.18 8.34
C ARG A 34 6.48 11.94 8.37
N ALA A 35 6.54 11.24 9.49
CA ALA A 35 5.50 10.29 9.85
C ALA A 35 4.15 10.97 9.58
N ALA A 36 3.28 10.31 8.80
CA ALA A 36 1.91 10.75 8.71
C ALA A 36 1.36 10.77 10.16
N PRO A 37 0.71 11.86 10.60
CA PRO A 37 0.09 11.87 11.91
C PRO A 37 -0.87 10.69 11.99
N ARG A 38 -0.83 9.96 13.12
CA ARG A 38 -1.87 8.98 13.43
C ARG A 38 -3.20 9.69 13.29
N SER A 39 -4.11 9.10 12.54
CA SER A 39 -5.30 9.80 12.07
C SER A 39 -6.07 10.46 13.22
N GLY A 40 -6.07 9.85 14.42
CA GLY A 40 -6.94 10.27 15.52
C GLY A 40 -8.42 10.23 15.13
N VAL A 41 -8.73 9.60 13.99
CA VAL A 41 -10.04 9.57 13.37
C VAL A 41 -10.83 8.49 14.06
N VAL A 42 -11.95 8.89 14.66
CA VAL A 42 -12.94 7.94 15.16
C VAL A 42 -13.70 7.37 13.95
N PRO A 43 -13.72 6.04 13.74
CA PRO A 43 -14.47 5.45 12.64
C PRO A 43 -15.96 5.77 12.69
N THR A 44 -16.51 6.32 11.60
CA THR A 44 -17.96 6.55 11.44
C THR A 44 -18.59 5.71 10.34
N ARG A 45 -17.75 5.02 9.54
CA ARG A 45 -18.15 4.11 8.47
C ARG A 45 -17.56 2.72 8.70
N ALA A 46 -18.21 1.70 8.15
CA ALA A 46 -17.77 0.32 8.24
C ALA A 46 -17.80 -0.35 6.86
N PRO A 47 -16.91 -1.32 6.59
CA PRO A 47 -16.98 -2.10 5.37
C PRO A 47 -18.17 -3.07 5.40
N GLN A 48 -18.63 -3.50 4.22
CA GLN A 48 -19.52 -4.64 4.13
C GLN A 48 -18.72 -5.93 4.32
N ILE A 49 -19.05 -6.74 5.32
CA ILE A 49 -18.33 -7.98 5.61
C ILE A 49 -19.28 -9.17 5.42
N ARG A 50 -18.83 -10.20 4.69
CA ARG A 50 -19.58 -11.46 4.55
C ARG A 50 -18.63 -12.65 4.38
N ALA A 51 -19.12 -13.85 4.66
CA ALA A 51 -18.40 -15.06 4.30
C ALA A 51 -18.29 -15.20 2.77
N CYS A 52 -17.20 -15.83 2.32
CA CYS A 52 -17.05 -16.27 0.94
C CYS A 52 -18.11 -17.32 0.63
N ASP A 53 -18.69 -17.22 -0.55
CA ASP A 53 -19.54 -18.24 -1.13
C ASP A 53 -18.68 -19.16 -2.01
N ALA A 54 -18.78 -20.46 -1.78
CA ALA A 54 -17.89 -21.44 -2.42
C ALA A 54 -18.04 -21.50 -3.94
N GLN A 55 -19.20 -21.13 -4.49
CA GLN A 55 -19.47 -21.14 -5.93
C GLN A 55 -19.26 -19.77 -6.56
N ARG A 56 -19.83 -18.72 -5.98
CA ARG A 56 -19.75 -17.36 -6.52
C ARG A 56 -18.34 -16.79 -6.42
N ASP A 57 -17.63 -17.07 -5.33
CA ASP A 57 -16.33 -16.48 -5.06
C ASP A 57 -15.15 -17.42 -5.46
N THR A 58 -15.42 -18.55 -6.13
CA THR A 58 -14.39 -19.53 -6.56
C THR A 58 -13.20 -18.91 -7.30
N PRO A 59 -13.38 -18.01 -8.29
CA PRO A 59 -12.24 -17.43 -9.00
C PRO A 59 -11.30 -16.65 -8.08
N ALA A 60 -11.88 -15.93 -7.12
CA ALA A 60 -11.10 -15.17 -6.15
C ALA A 60 -10.35 -16.08 -5.16
N LEU A 61 -11.01 -17.14 -4.69
CA LEU A 61 -10.39 -18.15 -3.83
C LEU A 61 -9.21 -18.85 -4.53
N ARG A 62 -9.35 -19.18 -5.83
CA ARG A 62 -8.25 -19.75 -6.63
C ARG A 62 -7.08 -18.79 -6.77
N ARG A 63 -7.34 -17.50 -7.00
CA ARG A 63 -6.28 -16.47 -7.07
C ARG A 63 -5.54 -16.34 -5.75
N LEU A 64 -6.26 -16.34 -4.63
CA LEU A 64 -5.70 -16.28 -3.28
C LEU A 64 -4.78 -17.49 -3.01
N GLU A 65 -5.22 -18.71 -3.32
CA GLU A 65 -4.40 -19.93 -3.17
C GLU A 65 -3.18 -19.95 -4.09
N ALA A 66 -3.34 -19.54 -5.35
CA ALA A 66 -2.24 -19.51 -6.32
C ALA A 66 -1.10 -18.60 -5.84
N ILE A 67 -1.43 -17.41 -5.34
CA ILE A 67 -0.42 -16.50 -4.81
C ILE A 67 0.19 -17.04 -3.52
N ARG A 68 -0.64 -17.54 -2.59
CA ARG A 68 -0.16 -18.14 -1.35
C ARG A 68 0.83 -19.28 -1.60
N GLY A 69 0.56 -20.13 -2.60
CA GLY A 69 1.43 -21.24 -3.00
C GLY A 69 2.84 -20.82 -3.43
N THR A 70 3.04 -19.56 -3.82
CA THR A 70 4.36 -19.04 -4.20
C THR A 70 5.20 -18.49 -3.05
N LEU A 71 4.61 -18.33 -1.86
CA LEU A 71 5.35 -17.91 -0.67
C LEU A 71 6.34 -19.00 -0.22
N PRO A 72 7.34 -18.67 0.61
CA PRO A 72 8.13 -19.66 1.33
C PRO A 72 7.24 -20.67 2.07
N GLU A 73 7.65 -21.94 2.12
CA GLU A 73 6.83 -23.06 2.60
C GLU A 73 6.15 -22.79 3.95
N LYS A 74 6.89 -22.21 4.91
CA LYS A 74 6.39 -21.84 6.24
C LYS A 74 5.15 -20.94 6.25
N TYR A 75 4.89 -20.19 5.18
CA TYR A 75 3.73 -19.28 5.06
C TYR A 75 2.61 -19.85 4.19
N ARG A 76 2.82 -20.98 3.51
CA ARG A 76 1.81 -21.56 2.62
C ARG A 76 0.62 -22.15 3.36
N ARG A 77 0.79 -22.61 4.60
CA ARG A 77 -0.24 -23.38 5.33
C ARG A 77 -0.77 -22.70 6.59
N ARG A 78 0.04 -21.85 7.24
CA ARG A 78 -0.28 -21.24 8.53
C ARG A 78 -0.53 -19.74 8.39
N HIS A 79 -1.10 -19.14 9.44
CA HIS A 79 -1.39 -17.72 9.56
C HIS A 79 -2.41 -17.20 8.55
N ASN A 80 -2.80 -15.94 8.71
CA ASN A 80 -3.76 -15.28 7.83
C ASN A 80 -3.06 -14.83 6.55
N PHE A 81 -3.69 -15.05 5.41
CA PHE A 81 -3.31 -14.49 4.13
C PHE A 81 -4.49 -13.71 3.55
N ALA A 82 -4.22 -12.55 2.97
CA ALA A 82 -5.22 -11.73 2.34
C ALA A 82 -4.75 -11.24 0.97
N TRP A 83 -5.71 -11.11 0.06
CA TRP A 83 -5.57 -10.48 -1.24
C TRP A 83 -6.66 -9.43 -1.40
N ALA A 84 -6.29 -8.22 -1.81
CA ALA A 84 -7.23 -7.17 -2.12
C ALA A 84 -7.08 -6.67 -3.55
N VAL A 85 -8.22 -6.30 -4.13
CA VAL A 85 -8.33 -5.59 -5.40
C VAL A 85 -8.89 -4.21 -5.12
N ALA A 86 -8.11 -3.17 -5.43
CA ALA A 86 -8.49 -1.78 -5.28
C ALA A 86 -8.63 -1.14 -6.67
N LYS A 87 -9.85 -0.75 -7.02
CA LYS A 87 -10.14 0.07 -8.20
C LYS A 87 -10.53 1.46 -7.68
N ILE A 88 -9.51 2.27 -7.41
CA ILE A 88 -9.64 3.63 -6.90
C ILE A 88 -8.97 4.56 -7.89
N ASP A 89 -9.62 5.68 -8.18
CA ASP A 89 -9.09 6.67 -9.12
C ASP A 89 -7.75 7.22 -8.60
N GLY A 90 -6.77 7.33 -9.50
CA GLY A 90 -5.41 7.77 -9.15
C GLY A 90 -4.53 6.70 -8.50
N LEU A 91 -5.02 5.46 -8.32
CA LEU A 91 -4.22 4.37 -7.76
C LEU A 91 -3.69 3.43 -8.87
N GLU A 92 -2.39 3.49 -9.15
CA GLU A 92 -1.76 2.62 -10.17
C GLU A 92 -1.74 1.14 -9.74
N LYS A 93 -1.50 0.88 -8.45
CA LYS A 93 -1.43 -0.47 -7.91
C LYS A 93 -2.84 -1.01 -7.62
N VAL A 94 -3.26 -2.00 -8.39
CA VAL A 94 -4.62 -2.58 -8.27
C VAL A 94 -4.69 -3.77 -7.32
N GLU A 95 -3.63 -4.58 -7.23
CA GLU A 95 -3.60 -5.78 -6.37
C GLU A 95 -2.68 -5.60 -5.15
N TYR A 96 -3.17 -6.03 -4.00
CA TYR A 96 -2.44 -6.02 -2.73
C TYR A 96 -2.47 -7.40 -2.11
N PHE A 97 -1.36 -7.81 -1.49
CA PHE A 97 -1.24 -9.09 -0.80
C PHE A 97 -0.65 -8.84 0.57
N ALA A 98 -1.08 -9.58 1.59
CA ALA A 98 -0.42 -9.56 2.89
C ALA A 98 -0.49 -10.93 3.56
N HIS A 99 0.53 -11.21 4.37
CA HIS A 99 0.59 -12.41 5.20
C HIS A 99 0.94 -12.00 6.64
N SER A 100 0.21 -12.50 7.65
CA SER A 100 0.40 -11.99 9.01
C SER A 100 1.74 -12.38 9.65
N GLY A 101 2.35 -13.47 9.18
CA GLY A 101 3.73 -13.87 9.55
C GLY A 101 4.85 -13.22 8.74
N VAL A 102 4.56 -12.32 7.80
CA VAL A 102 5.55 -11.61 6.97
C VAL A 102 5.48 -10.13 7.32
N ASP A 103 6.45 -9.62 8.07
CA ASP A 103 6.49 -8.23 8.50
C ASP A 103 7.50 -7.39 7.71
N ARG A 104 8.53 -8.02 7.14
CA ARG A 104 9.67 -7.35 6.47
C ARG A 104 10.20 -8.17 5.31
N ALA A 105 10.89 -7.51 4.37
CA ALA A 105 11.44 -8.14 3.17
C ALA A 105 12.30 -9.38 3.42
N LYS A 106 13.10 -9.40 4.50
CA LYS A 106 13.93 -10.57 4.83
C LYS A 106 13.14 -11.82 5.22
N ASP A 107 11.88 -11.67 5.61
CA ASP A 107 11.01 -12.79 5.94
C ASP A 107 10.66 -13.60 4.67
N LEU A 108 10.78 -13.00 3.48
CA LEU A 108 10.53 -13.60 2.16
C LEU A 108 11.78 -14.23 1.51
N ARG A 109 12.88 -14.40 2.25
CA ARG A 109 14.02 -15.18 1.73
C ARG A 109 13.52 -16.57 1.28
N GLY A 110 13.85 -16.96 0.05
CA GLY A 110 13.37 -18.20 -0.58
C GLY A 110 11.99 -18.09 -1.26
N CYS A 111 11.40 -16.89 -1.37
CA CYS A 111 10.22 -16.68 -2.21
C CYS A 111 10.61 -16.75 -3.68
N THR A 112 9.96 -17.63 -4.44
CA THR A 112 10.25 -17.82 -5.88
C THR A 112 9.50 -16.84 -6.77
N ASN A 113 8.45 -16.21 -6.25
CA ASN A 113 7.67 -15.22 -6.99
C ASN A 113 8.21 -13.80 -6.76
N ALA A 114 8.90 -13.27 -7.77
CA ALA A 114 9.51 -11.94 -7.73
C ALA A 114 8.47 -10.82 -7.55
N THR A 115 7.28 -10.95 -8.14
CA THR A 115 6.20 -9.98 -7.99
C THR A 115 5.75 -9.92 -6.53
N VAL A 116 5.43 -11.06 -5.92
CA VAL A 116 5.03 -11.12 -4.50
C VAL A 116 6.13 -10.58 -3.60
N ARG A 117 7.39 -10.92 -3.89
CA ARG A 117 8.54 -10.40 -3.13
C ARG A 117 8.66 -8.88 -3.19
N ALA A 118 8.30 -8.26 -4.31
CA ALA A 118 8.38 -6.82 -4.52
C ALA A 118 7.11 -6.06 -4.06
N SER A 119 5.94 -6.70 -4.06
CA SER A 119 4.65 -6.01 -3.94
C SER A 119 3.79 -6.39 -2.75
N ILE A 120 4.16 -7.39 -1.95
CA ILE A 120 3.42 -7.75 -0.74
C ILE A 120 3.50 -6.61 0.29
N SER A 121 2.37 -6.29 0.91
CA SER A 121 2.21 -5.25 1.92
C SER A 121 2.87 -5.69 3.23
N MET A 122 3.68 -4.80 3.80
CA MET A 122 4.54 -5.06 4.95
C MET A 122 4.08 -4.30 6.18
N ARG A 123 4.57 -4.72 7.36
CA ARG A 123 4.29 -4.00 8.60
C ARG A 123 4.92 -2.62 8.54
N VAL A 124 4.10 -1.59 8.72
CA VAL A 124 4.59 -0.23 8.94
C VAL A 124 4.99 -0.10 10.41
N LYS A 125 6.10 0.62 10.67
CA LYS A 125 6.51 0.92 12.03
C LYS A 125 5.41 1.75 12.74
N PRO A 126 5.12 1.52 14.03
CA PRO A 126 4.00 2.16 14.72
C PRO A 126 4.01 3.69 14.67
N GLU A 127 5.19 4.29 14.59
CA GLU A 127 5.39 5.74 14.57
C GLU A 127 5.12 6.34 13.18
N ARG A 128 5.06 5.50 12.14
CA ARG A 128 4.81 5.91 10.75
C ARG A 128 3.44 5.45 10.23
N GLY A 129 2.70 4.69 11.02
CA GLY A 129 1.37 4.20 10.67
C GLY A 129 0.37 5.35 10.64
N ARG A 130 -0.44 5.41 9.58
CA ARG A 130 -1.54 6.36 9.42
C ARG A 130 -2.72 5.98 10.30
N PHE A 131 -2.94 4.68 10.50
CA PHE A 131 -4.09 4.15 11.22
C PHE A 131 -3.72 3.71 12.63
N GLU A 132 -4.63 3.98 13.54
CA GLU A 132 -4.55 3.45 14.90
C GLU A 132 -4.95 1.97 14.93
N VAL A 133 -4.18 1.16 15.64
CA VAL A 133 -4.53 -0.24 15.92
C VAL A 133 -4.89 -0.40 17.39
N LEU A 134 -5.97 -1.10 17.64
CA LEU A 134 -6.41 -1.45 18.99
C LEU A 134 -5.66 -2.68 19.54
N CYS A 135 -5.56 -2.78 20.87
CA CYS A 135 -5.15 -4.01 21.54
C CYS A 135 -6.31 -5.00 21.50
N VAL A 136 -6.15 -6.12 20.78
CA VAL A 136 -7.21 -7.12 20.63
C VAL A 136 -6.65 -8.51 20.88
N ASN A 137 -7.35 -9.30 21.69
CA ASN A 137 -6.92 -10.67 22.00
C ASN A 137 -7.32 -11.68 20.90
N ARG A 138 -7.18 -12.98 21.17
CA ARG A 138 -7.45 -14.03 20.17
C ARG A 138 -8.93 -14.34 19.99
N VAL A 139 -9.78 -13.92 20.92
CA VAL A 139 -11.24 -14.11 20.88
C VAL A 139 -11.98 -12.83 20.47
N ASP A 140 -11.24 -11.87 19.90
CA ASP A 140 -11.76 -10.62 19.35
C ASP A 140 -12.24 -9.58 20.37
N GLU A 141 -11.80 -9.69 21.63
CA GLU A 141 -12.08 -8.70 22.67
C GLU A 141 -11.05 -7.56 22.65
N ILE A 142 -11.56 -6.32 22.68
CA ILE A 142 -10.77 -5.09 22.78
C ILE A 142 -10.34 -4.90 24.24
N GLU A 143 -9.05 -4.62 24.45
CA GLU A 143 -8.44 -4.49 25.79
C GLU A 143 -8.69 -5.69 26.72
N GLY A 144 -9.00 -6.86 26.15
CA GLY A 144 -9.20 -8.10 26.90
C GLY A 144 -7.90 -8.71 27.41
N PRO A 145 -7.95 -9.69 28.34
CA PRO A 145 -6.77 -10.36 28.85
C PRO A 145 -5.90 -10.95 27.73
N GLY A 146 -4.59 -10.66 27.79
CA GLY A 146 -3.62 -11.12 26.79
C GLY A 146 -3.79 -10.49 25.41
N CYS A 147 -4.47 -9.34 25.31
CA CYS A 147 -4.52 -8.57 24.06
C CYS A 147 -3.11 -8.13 23.64
N PHE A 148 -2.98 -7.86 22.34
CA PHE A 148 -1.76 -7.29 21.78
C PHE A 148 -2.09 -6.37 20.60
N PRO A 149 -1.23 -5.38 20.28
CA PRO A 149 -1.43 -4.51 19.13
C PRO A 149 -1.39 -5.31 17.81
N ARG A 150 -2.43 -5.19 17.00
CA ARG A 150 -2.63 -5.98 15.77
C ARG A 150 -1.89 -5.46 14.54
N LEU A 151 -0.69 -4.91 14.74
CA LEU A 151 0.15 -4.30 13.70
C LEU A 151 0.65 -5.31 12.63
N SER A 152 0.67 -6.61 12.95
CA SER A 152 1.09 -7.65 12.01
C SER A 152 -0.08 -8.20 11.19
N ASP A 153 -1.31 -7.78 11.47
CA ASP A 153 -2.48 -8.29 10.77
C ASP A 153 -2.49 -7.84 9.31
N THR A 154 -3.01 -8.72 8.46
CA THR A 154 -2.97 -8.58 7.01
C THR A 154 -3.75 -7.38 6.50
N GLU A 155 -4.95 -7.16 7.06
CA GLU A 155 -5.85 -6.09 6.66
C GLU A 155 -5.23 -4.74 7.02
N TYR A 156 -4.61 -4.60 8.20
CA TYR A 156 -3.87 -3.38 8.57
C TYR A 156 -2.75 -3.08 7.58
N LYS A 157 -1.90 -4.08 7.25
CA LYS A 157 -0.81 -3.90 6.28
C LYS A 157 -1.33 -3.44 4.92
N ILE A 158 -2.42 -4.04 4.43
CA ILE A 158 -3.01 -3.65 3.14
C ILE A 158 -3.56 -2.23 3.18
N MET A 159 -4.23 -1.83 4.27
CA MET A 159 -4.78 -0.48 4.41
C MET A 159 -3.69 0.58 4.44
N GLU A 160 -2.62 0.36 5.21
CA GLU A 160 -1.45 1.26 5.22
C GLU A 160 -0.79 1.37 3.85
N ASP A 161 -0.56 0.24 3.19
CA ASP A 161 0.07 0.17 1.86
C ASP A 161 -0.79 0.90 0.81
N MET A 162 -2.12 0.74 0.87
CA MET A 162 -3.04 1.43 -0.02
C MET A 162 -3.06 2.94 0.25
N ALA A 163 -3.27 3.35 1.50
CA ALA A 163 -3.34 4.75 1.88
C ALA A 163 -2.05 5.52 1.59
N ALA A 164 -0.88 4.86 1.68
CA ALA A 164 0.40 5.47 1.35
C ALA A 164 0.58 5.81 -0.15
N ARG A 165 -0.28 5.27 -1.03
CA ARG A 165 -0.23 5.47 -2.49
C ARG A 165 -1.38 6.33 -3.03
N LEU A 166 -2.36 6.65 -2.21
CA LEU A 166 -3.47 7.50 -2.65
C LEU A 166 -3.01 8.96 -2.68
N PRO A 167 -3.36 9.71 -3.74
CA PRO A 167 -2.96 11.11 -3.88
C PRO A 167 -3.57 12.00 -2.79
N ASP A 168 -4.85 11.82 -2.48
CA ASP A 168 -5.60 12.58 -1.48
C ASP A 168 -6.87 11.84 -1.04
N SER A 169 -7.67 12.44 -0.14
CA SER A 169 -8.88 11.85 0.44
C SER A 169 -10.14 11.92 -0.44
N SER A 170 -10.13 12.71 -1.52
CA SER A 170 -11.28 12.93 -2.40
C SER A 170 -11.50 11.78 -3.41
N VAL A 171 -10.51 10.91 -3.56
CA VAL A 171 -10.53 9.75 -4.46
C VAL A 171 -11.77 8.89 -4.28
N SER A 172 -12.25 8.36 -5.40
CA SER A 172 -13.44 7.54 -5.48
C SER A 172 -13.11 6.13 -5.94
N GLY A 173 -13.86 5.13 -5.48
CA GLY A 173 -13.63 3.78 -5.96
C GLY A 173 -14.18 2.67 -5.09
N ARG A 174 -13.70 1.46 -5.39
CA ARG A 174 -14.13 0.22 -4.74
C ARG A 174 -12.94 -0.64 -4.37
N VAL A 175 -12.97 -1.17 -3.16
CA VAL A 175 -12.01 -2.15 -2.64
C VAL A 175 -12.74 -3.44 -2.32
N ARG A 176 -12.22 -4.57 -2.81
CA ARG A 176 -12.61 -5.90 -2.37
C ARG A 176 -11.43 -6.59 -1.71
N ILE A 177 -11.61 -7.05 -0.48
CA ILE A 177 -10.59 -7.77 0.28
C ILE A 177 -11.08 -9.21 0.45
N TYR A 178 -10.25 -10.18 0.09
CA TYR A 178 -10.44 -11.59 0.37
C TYR A 178 -9.40 -12.00 1.41
N THR A 179 -9.84 -12.56 2.52
CA THR A 179 -8.97 -12.92 3.66
C THR A 179 -9.34 -14.31 4.17
N ASP A 180 -8.38 -15.04 4.74
CA ASP A 180 -8.70 -16.37 5.26
C ASP A 180 -9.62 -16.26 6.49
N LEU A 181 -9.31 -15.34 7.40
CA LEU A 181 -9.99 -15.21 8.69
C LEU A 181 -10.95 -14.03 8.71
N TYR A 182 -11.97 -14.13 9.56
CA TYR A 182 -12.78 -12.96 9.87
C TYR A 182 -11.89 -11.83 10.43
N PRO A 183 -11.95 -10.59 9.89
CA PRO A 183 -11.07 -9.51 10.34
C PRO A 183 -11.33 -9.21 11.80
N CYS A 184 -10.27 -9.14 12.63
CA CYS A 184 -10.42 -8.83 14.05
C CYS A 184 -10.94 -7.40 14.30
N ALA A 185 -11.34 -7.08 15.53
CA ALA A 185 -11.88 -5.80 15.93
C ALA A 185 -10.95 -4.64 15.58
N SER A 186 -9.64 -4.84 15.73
CA SER A 186 -8.61 -3.87 15.34
C SER A 186 -8.58 -3.64 13.82
N CYS A 187 -8.63 -4.71 13.02
CA CYS A 187 -8.70 -4.60 11.57
C CYS A 187 -10.00 -3.93 11.09
N ARG A 188 -11.15 -4.24 11.70
CA ARG A 188 -12.43 -3.57 11.42
C ARG A 188 -12.37 -2.08 11.76
N HIS A 189 -11.73 -1.75 12.88
CA HIS A 189 -11.50 -0.36 13.30
C HIS A 189 -10.61 0.39 12.29
N VAL A 190 -9.49 -0.20 11.84
CA VAL A 190 -8.61 0.37 10.81
C VAL A 190 -9.34 0.58 9.48
N MET A 191 -10.12 -0.39 9.02
CA MET A 191 -10.94 -0.25 7.81
C MET A 191 -11.97 0.86 7.94
N GLY A 192 -12.54 1.03 9.14
CA GLY A 192 -13.45 2.13 9.43
C GLY A 192 -12.76 3.50 9.41
N GLN A 193 -11.54 3.63 9.93
CA GLN A 193 -10.73 4.86 9.78
C GLN A 193 -10.48 5.16 8.30
N PHE A 194 -10.05 4.16 7.52
CA PHE A 194 -9.82 4.30 6.07
C PHE A 194 -11.08 4.83 5.37
N LEU A 195 -12.24 4.22 5.61
CA LEU A 195 -13.50 4.66 4.99
C LEU A 195 -13.94 6.04 5.49
N THR A 196 -13.60 6.41 6.71
CA THR A 196 -13.93 7.75 7.23
C THR A 196 -13.09 8.83 6.54
N ILE A 197 -11.82 8.53 6.23
CA ILE A 197 -10.93 9.43 5.48
C ILE A 197 -11.32 9.48 3.99
N TYR A 198 -11.49 8.32 3.35
CA TYR A 198 -11.80 8.18 1.93
C TYR A 198 -13.31 7.96 1.72
N THR A 199 -14.08 9.03 1.87
CA THR A 199 -15.55 8.99 1.94
C THR A 199 -16.22 8.45 0.67
N ASN A 200 -15.61 8.66 -0.50
CA ASN A 200 -16.11 8.18 -1.79
C ASN A 200 -15.63 6.76 -2.15
N VAL A 201 -14.91 6.09 -1.25
CA VAL A 201 -14.52 4.68 -1.41
C VAL A 201 -15.55 3.78 -0.73
N GLN A 202 -15.88 2.68 -1.40
CA GLN A 202 -16.66 1.57 -0.84
C GLN A 202 -15.75 0.36 -0.64
N MET A 203 -16.00 -0.40 0.43
CA MET A 203 -15.19 -1.57 0.76
C MET A 203 -16.07 -2.77 1.09
N GLN A 204 -15.72 -3.91 0.48
CA GLN A 204 -16.29 -5.20 0.80
C GLN A 204 -15.18 -6.16 1.22
N VAL A 205 -15.40 -6.86 2.34
CA VAL A 205 -14.50 -7.87 2.87
C VAL A 205 -15.18 -9.23 2.82
N LEU A 206 -14.51 -10.18 2.22
CA LEU A 206 -14.92 -11.56 2.10
C LEU A 206 -13.94 -12.42 2.88
N TYR A 207 -14.42 -13.11 3.90
CA TYR A 207 -13.59 -14.00 4.69
C TYR A 207 -13.94 -15.46 4.41
N ARG A 208 -12.98 -16.36 4.46
CA ARG A 208 -13.24 -17.78 4.16
C ARG A 208 -13.89 -18.52 5.31
N ASP A 209 -13.52 -18.25 6.56
CA ASP A 209 -13.61 -19.26 7.61
C ASP A 209 -14.98 -19.43 8.28
N PRO A 210 -15.39 -20.68 8.59
CA PRO A 210 -16.06 -20.94 9.87
C PRO A 210 -15.23 -21.69 10.94
N LYS A 211 -14.25 -22.54 10.61
CA LYS A 211 -13.37 -23.28 11.56
C LYS A 211 -12.09 -23.80 10.88
N ARG A 212 -11.01 -23.02 10.77
CA ARG A 212 -9.71 -23.54 10.32
C ARG A 212 -9.06 -24.31 11.49
N LYS A 213 -9.17 -25.65 11.46
CA LYS A 213 -8.52 -26.60 12.38
C LYS A 213 -6.99 -26.52 12.33
#